data_AF-A0A0Q6MJJ5-F1
#
_entry.id   AF-A0A0Q6MJJ5-F1
#
_cell.length_a   1.000
_cell.length_b   1.000
_cell.length_c   1.000
_cell.angle_alpha   90.00
_cell.angle_beta   90.00
_cell.angle_gamma   90.00
#
_symmetry.space_group_name_H-M   'P 1'
#
loop_
_entity.id
_entity.type
_entity.pdbx_description
1 polymer ?
#
loop_
_entity_poly.entity_id
_entity_poly.type
_entity_poly.pdbx_seq_one_letter_code
_entity_poly.pdbx_strand_id
1 'polypeptide(L)'
;MSILKQIWQALIAALGQLFAAYSWIEIVEEKQDRLVLSVNTRHVIADKVSRLVSAAGRTVASFEAIQSIEVQHCRNGKRPEWWVVSLHLLSGRRLRIGRTADEVQASIVAAHLSTVLGKGVRAVAGSVER
;
A
#
# COMPACT_ATOMS: atom_id res chain seq x y z
N MET A 1 11.95 24.89 27.78
CA MET A 1 11.33 24.27 26.60
C MET A 1 9.86 24.68 26.58
N SER A 2 9.37 25.37 25.55
CA SER A 2 8.03 26.02 25.59
C SER A 2 6.89 25.00 25.43
N ILE A 3 5.91 25.05 26.35
CA ILE A 3 4.67 24.23 26.34
C ILE A 3 3.97 24.28 24.99
N LEU A 4 4.00 25.45 24.32
CA LEU A 4 3.41 25.65 23.00
C LEU A 4 4.02 24.73 21.94
N LYS A 5 5.34 24.50 21.99
CA LYS A 5 6.08 23.64 21.06
C LYS A 5 5.75 22.17 21.28
N GLN A 6 5.47 21.79 22.53
CA GLN A 6 5.11 20.44 22.93
C GLN A 6 3.68 20.09 22.50
N ILE A 7 2.73 21.03 22.66
CA ILE A 7 1.36 20.90 22.15
C ILE A 7 1.37 20.81 20.62
N TRP A 8 2.15 21.65 19.94
CA TRP A 8 2.28 21.60 18.48
C TRP A 8 2.86 20.27 17.98
N GLN A 9 3.89 19.75 18.64
CA GLN A 9 4.48 18.45 18.30
C GLN A 9 3.48 17.29 18.55
N ALA A 10 2.73 17.32 19.65
CA ALA A 10 1.69 16.35 19.93
C ALA A 10 0.55 16.41 18.90
N LEU A 11 0.16 17.60 18.45
CA LEU A 11 -0.88 17.79 17.44
C LEU A 11 -0.43 17.27 16.06
N ILE A 12 0.80 17.56 15.63
CA ILE A 12 1.37 16.99 14.40
C ILE A 12 1.47 15.47 14.50
N ALA A 13 1.89 14.93 15.65
CA ALA A 13 1.97 13.48 15.84
C ALA A 13 0.58 12.83 15.79
N ALA A 14 -0.43 13.43 16.43
CA ALA A 14 -1.80 12.94 16.41
C ALA A 14 -2.45 13.05 15.03
N LEU A 15 -2.22 14.15 14.30
CA LEU A 15 -2.66 14.32 12.92
C LEU A 15 -1.93 13.34 11.99
N GLY A 16 -0.61 13.21 12.12
CA GLY A 16 0.17 12.22 11.38
C GLY A 16 -0.28 10.79 11.68
N GLN A 17 -0.74 10.50 12.90
CA GLN A 17 -1.34 9.21 13.29
C GLN A 17 -2.74 9.00 12.70
N LEU A 18 -3.59 10.03 12.66
CA LEU A 18 -4.88 10.00 11.99
C LEU A 18 -4.71 9.81 10.48
N PHE A 19 -3.91 10.64 9.81
CA PHE A 19 -3.62 10.47 8.38
C PHE A 19 -2.88 9.17 8.08
N ALA A 20 -2.13 8.62 9.05
CA ALA A 20 -1.53 7.30 8.88
C ALA A 20 -2.53 6.15 8.98
N ALA A 21 -3.55 6.29 9.82
CA ALA A 21 -4.66 5.34 9.92
C ALA A 21 -5.68 5.49 8.76
N TYR A 22 -5.80 6.68 8.17
CA TYR A 22 -6.79 7.02 7.14
C TYR A 22 -6.26 7.03 5.70
N SER A 23 -5.04 6.56 5.44
CA SER A 23 -4.67 6.38 4.04
C SER A 23 -5.46 5.21 3.49
N TRP A 24 -6.26 5.49 2.47
CA TRP A 24 -7.26 4.58 1.94
C TRP A 24 -6.82 4.14 0.55
N ILE A 25 -6.76 2.83 0.33
CA ILE A 25 -6.45 2.24 -0.97
C ILE A 25 -7.75 1.84 -1.64
N GLU A 26 -8.10 2.52 -2.72
CA GLU A 26 -9.35 2.28 -3.45
C GLU A 26 -9.08 1.79 -4.86
N ILE A 27 -9.95 0.93 -5.36
CA ILE A 27 -9.99 0.58 -6.77
C ILE A 27 -10.84 1.62 -7.48
N VAL A 28 -10.24 2.37 -8.40
CA VAL A 28 -10.93 3.41 -9.19
C VAL A 28 -11.32 2.89 -10.56
N GLU A 29 -10.53 1.98 -11.11
CA GLU A 29 -10.81 1.34 -12.39
C GLU A 29 -10.38 -0.13 -12.33
N GLU A 30 -11.28 -1.01 -12.74
CA GLU A 30 -11.00 -2.42 -12.94
C GLU A 30 -11.43 -2.83 -14.36
N LYS A 31 -10.45 -3.24 -15.15
CA LYS A 31 -10.62 -3.89 -16.45
C LYS A 31 -9.78 -5.17 -16.48
N GLN A 32 -10.07 -6.03 -17.43
CA GLN A 32 -9.40 -7.32 -17.58
C GLN A 32 -7.87 -7.20 -17.73
N ASP A 33 -7.39 -6.09 -18.31
CA ASP A 33 -5.99 -5.82 -18.60
C ASP A 33 -5.43 -4.63 -17.82
N ARG A 34 -6.22 -3.98 -16.96
CA ARG A 34 -5.79 -2.76 -16.28
C ARG A 34 -6.49 -2.59 -14.94
N LEU A 35 -5.69 -2.31 -13.91
CA LEU A 35 -6.15 -1.95 -12.58
C LEU A 35 -5.58 -0.58 -12.21
N VAL A 36 -6.46 0.34 -11.78
CA VAL A 36 -6.07 1.64 -11.25
C VAL A 36 -6.49 1.72 -9.79
N LEU A 37 -5.50 1.90 -8.93
CA LEU A 37 -5.67 2.08 -7.50
C LEU A 37 -5.43 3.54 -7.15
N SER A 38 -6.35 4.16 -6.41
CA SER A 38 -6.10 5.42 -5.71
C SER A 38 -5.52 5.13 -4.34
N VAL A 39 -4.39 5.77 -4.05
CA VAL A 39 -3.71 5.69 -2.77
C VAL A 39 -3.45 7.12 -2.32
N ASN A 40 -4.31 7.62 -1.44
CA ASN A 40 -4.38 9.03 -1.07
C ASN A 40 -4.59 9.93 -2.32
N THR A 41 -3.57 10.70 -2.70
CA THR A 41 -3.59 11.63 -3.83
C THR A 41 -2.86 11.10 -5.07
N ARG A 42 -2.44 9.83 -5.06
CA ARG A 42 -1.65 9.22 -6.14
C ARG A 42 -2.38 8.03 -6.72
N HIS A 43 -2.24 7.84 -8.02
CA HIS A 43 -2.66 6.61 -8.68
C HIS A 43 -1.50 5.65 -8.85
N VAL A 44 -1.77 4.38 -8.55
CA VAL A 44 -0.96 3.23 -8.94
C VAL A 44 -1.72 2.50 -10.04
N ILE A 45 -1.05 2.27 -11.17
CA ILE A 45 -1.63 1.66 -12.36
C ILE A 45 -0.87 0.38 -12.63
N ALA A 46 -1.55 -0.76 -12.61
CA ALA A 46 -1.04 -2.02 -13.15
C ALA A 46 -1.65 -2.24 -14.52
N ASP A 47 -0.82 -2.24 -15.56
CA ASP A 47 -1.25 -2.35 -16.95
C ASP A 47 -0.64 -3.62 -17.57
N LYS A 48 -1.50 -4.55 -17.95
CA LYS A 48 -1.14 -5.88 -18.45
C LYS A 48 -0.68 -5.85 -19.90
N VAL A 49 -1.13 -4.89 -20.69
CA VAL A 49 -0.75 -4.73 -22.10
C VAL A 49 0.72 -4.31 -22.19
N SER A 50 1.07 -3.26 -21.45
CA SER A 50 2.46 -2.78 -21.34
C SER A 50 3.31 -3.62 -20.39
N ARG A 51 2.70 -4.44 -19.53
CA ARG A 51 3.34 -5.26 -18.49
C ARG A 51 4.13 -4.41 -17.48
N LEU A 52 3.60 -3.24 -17.14
CA LEU A 52 4.24 -2.28 -16.25
C LEU A 52 3.31 -1.89 -15.09
N VAL A 53 3.92 -1.64 -13.94
CA VAL A 53 3.31 -0.94 -12.82
C VAL A 53 3.86 0.47 -12.78
N SER A 54 2.97 1.46 -12.77
CA SER A 54 3.31 2.88 -12.71
C SER A 54 2.69 3.54 -11.48
N ALA A 55 3.40 4.48 -10.88
CA ALA A 55 2.88 5.31 -9.80
C ALA A 55 3.26 6.77 -10.05
N ALA A 56 2.31 7.68 -9.86
CA ALA A 56 2.50 9.12 -10.11
C ALA A 56 3.12 9.41 -11.50
N GLY A 57 2.64 8.70 -12.54
CA GLY A 57 3.10 8.87 -13.92
C GLY A 57 4.46 8.27 -14.25
N ARG A 58 5.11 7.56 -13.33
CA ARG A 58 6.42 6.93 -13.54
C ARG A 58 6.31 5.41 -13.41
N THR A 59 6.97 4.68 -14.29
CA THR A 59 7.15 3.23 -14.14
C THR A 59 7.97 2.94 -12.88
N VAL A 60 7.43 2.10 -12.01
CA VAL A 60 8.05 1.72 -10.73
C VAL A 60 8.48 0.25 -10.68
N ALA A 61 7.86 -0.60 -11.51
CA ALA A 61 8.26 -1.99 -11.69
C ALA A 61 7.72 -2.53 -13.03
N SER A 62 8.41 -3.50 -13.62
CA SER A 62 7.82 -4.37 -14.65
C SER A 62 7.19 -5.62 -14.01
N PHE A 63 6.29 -6.29 -14.73
CA PHE A 63 5.65 -7.52 -14.24
C PHE A 63 6.65 -8.66 -14.02
N GLU A 64 7.72 -8.70 -14.81
CA GLU A 64 8.81 -9.69 -14.68
C GLU A 64 9.59 -9.47 -13.39
N ALA A 65 9.82 -8.20 -13.01
CA ALA A 65 10.54 -7.85 -11.80
C ALA A 65 9.74 -8.18 -10.52
N ILE A 66 8.43 -8.40 -10.62
CA ILE A 66 7.56 -8.71 -9.47
C ILE A 66 7.52 -10.22 -9.24
N GLN A 67 7.85 -10.63 -8.03
CA GLN A 67 7.84 -12.02 -7.60
C GLN A 67 6.50 -12.42 -6.98
N SER A 68 5.97 -11.60 -6.07
CA SER A 68 4.71 -11.86 -5.38
C SER A 68 4.07 -10.56 -4.89
N ILE A 69 2.79 -10.65 -4.58
CA ILE A 69 2.05 -9.61 -3.86
C ILE A 69 2.08 -9.97 -2.38
N GLU A 70 2.38 -9.00 -1.54
CA GLU A 70 2.45 -9.17 -0.09
C GLU A 70 1.33 -8.39 0.58
N VAL A 71 0.63 -9.06 1.50
CA VAL A 71 -0.29 -8.43 2.45
C VAL A 71 0.33 -8.55 3.83
N GLN A 72 0.57 -7.41 4.47
CA GLN A 72 1.17 -7.33 5.80
C GLN A 72 0.18 -6.72 6.78
N HIS A 73 -0.13 -7.44 7.87
CA HIS A 73 -0.83 -6.86 9.01
C HIS A 73 0.17 -6.12 9.89
N CYS A 74 -0.08 -4.86 10.20
CA CYS A 74 0.76 -4.02 11.03
C CYS A 74 0.01 -3.65 12.31
N ARG A 75 0.61 -4.01 13.46
CA ARG A 75 0.12 -3.68 14.78
C ARG A 75 1.10 -2.75 15.48
N ASN A 76 0.62 -1.62 16.02
CA ASN A 76 1.47 -0.69 16.77
C ASN A 76 0.83 -0.32 18.11
N GLY A 77 0.90 -1.24 19.09
CA GLY A 77 0.53 -0.99 20.48
C GLY A 77 -0.87 -0.40 20.65
N LYS A 78 -0.93 0.91 20.95
CA LYS A 78 -2.17 1.68 21.15
C LYS A 78 -2.76 2.27 19.86
N ARG A 79 -2.08 2.17 18.72
CA ARG A 79 -2.57 2.69 17.44
C ARG A 79 -3.54 1.70 16.80
N PRO A 80 -4.50 2.18 15.98
CA PRO A 80 -5.34 1.33 15.15
C PRO A 80 -4.46 0.39 14.32
N GLU A 81 -4.91 -0.83 14.12
CA GLU A 81 -4.24 -1.79 13.24
C GLU A 81 -4.44 -1.36 11.78
N TRP A 82 -3.48 -1.69 10.92
CA TRP A 82 -3.61 -1.44 9.49
C TRP A 82 -2.96 -2.57 8.68
N TRP A 83 -3.40 -2.70 7.44
CA TRP A 83 -2.88 -3.65 6.47
C TRP A 83 -2.14 -2.91 5.38
N VAL A 84 -1.02 -3.46 4.93
CA VAL A 84 -0.18 -2.90 3.86
C VAL A 84 -0.17 -3.87 2.70
N VAL A 85 -0.44 -3.36 1.50
CA VAL A 85 -0.29 -4.12 0.25
C VAL A 85 0.99 -3.66 -0.44
N SER A 86 1.87 -4.60 -0.76
CA SER A 86 3.16 -4.35 -1.39
C SER A 86 3.45 -5.33 -2.51
N LEU A 87 4.36 -4.96 -3.42
CA LEU A 87 4.93 -5.86 -4.41
C LEU A 87 6.33 -6.25 -3.97
N HIS A 88 6.56 -7.55 -3.82
CA HIS A 88 7.90 -8.09 -3.58
C HIS A 88 8.60 -8.27 -4.92
N LEU A 89 9.77 -7.65 -5.07
CA LEU A 89 10.54 -7.66 -6.31
C LEU A 89 11.62 -8.75 -6.27
N LEU A 90 12.06 -9.22 -7.43
CA LEU A 90 13.17 -10.19 -7.57
C LEU A 90 14.48 -9.69 -6.94
N SER A 91 14.66 -8.37 -6.83
CA SER A 91 15.81 -7.77 -6.14
C SER A 91 15.78 -7.89 -4.61
N GLY A 92 14.72 -8.49 -4.03
CA GLY A 92 14.47 -8.50 -2.59
C GLY A 92 13.92 -7.18 -2.03
N ARG A 93 13.74 -6.16 -2.89
CA ARG A 93 13.11 -4.89 -2.52
C ARG A 93 11.60 -5.05 -2.45
N ARG A 94 10.96 -4.26 -1.58
CA ARG A 94 9.50 -4.10 -1.52
C ARG A 94 9.08 -2.76 -2.09
N LEU A 95 8.10 -2.78 -2.97
CA LEU A 95 7.41 -1.59 -3.44
C LEU A 95 6.06 -1.49 -2.73
N ARG A 96 5.92 -0.51 -1.82
CA ARG A 96 4.65 -0.26 -1.12
C ARG A 96 3.63 0.30 -2.10
N ILE A 97 2.49 -0.37 -2.24
CA ILE A 97 1.39 0.09 -3.08
C ILE A 97 0.50 1.02 -2.26
N GLY A 98 0.03 0.54 -1.12
CA GLY A 98 -0.75 1.35 -0.19
C GLY A 98 -1.01 0.61 1.11
N ARG A 99 -1.86 1.20 1.95
CA ARG A 99 -2.33 0.59 3.18
C ARG A 99 -3.80 0.94 3.40
N THR A 100 -4.46 0.25 4.32
CA THR A 100 -5.84 0.48 4.75
C THR A 100 -6.04 -0.03 6.17
N ALA A 101 -7.04 0.50 6.87
CA ALA A 101 -7.51 -0.04 8.15
C ALA A 101 -8.58 -1.15 8.00
N ASP A 102 -8.84 -1.60 6.76
CA ASP A 102 -9.80 -2.66 6.46
C ASP A 102 -9.10 -3.87 5.83
N GLU A 103 -9.13 -5.00 6.54
CA GLU A 103 -8.58 -6.29 6.09
C GLU A 103 -9.21 -6.77 4.78
N VAL A 104 -10.52 -6.60 4.64
CA VAL A 104 -11.28 -7.04 3.47
C VAL A 104 -10.85 -6.23 2.27
N GLN A 105 -10.72 -4.91 2.42
CA GLN A 105 -10.22 -4.04 1.36
C GLN A 105 -8.79 -4.40 0.94
N ALA A 106 -7.89 -4.68 1.89
CA ALA A 106 -6.53 -5.13 1.57
C ALA A 106 -6.53 -6.44 0.78
N SER A 107 -7.40 -7.39 1.16
CA SER A 107 -7.55 -8.68 0.50
C SER A 107 -8.11 -8.56 -0.92
N ILE A 108 -9.14 -7.72 -1.10
CA ILE A 108 -9.73 -7.40 -2.40
C ILE A 108 -8.66 -6.81 -3.33
N VAL A 109 -7.95 -5.78 -2.89
CA VAL A 109 -6.89 -5.15 -3.70
C VAL A 109 -5.80 -6.14 -4.08
N ALA A 110 -5.37 -6.99 -3.14
CA ALA A 110 -4.38 -8.03 -3.41
C ALA A 110 -4.88 -9.05 -4.46
N ALA A 111 -6.16 -9.43 -4.40
CA ALA A 111 -6.77 -10.33 -5.37
C ALA A 111 -6.81 -9.71 -6.78
N HIS A 112 -7.23 -8.45 -6.92
CA HIS A 112 -7.23 -7.78 -8.23
C HIS A 112 -5.81 -7.59 -8.79
N LEU A 113 -4.85 -7.23 -7.94
CA LEU A 113 -3.44 -7.20 -8.33
C LEU A 113 -2.97 -8.59 -8.80
N SER A 114 -3.36 -9.67 -8.11
CA SER A 114 -3.00 -11.04 -8.49
C SER A 114 -3.53 -11.40 -9.87
N THR A 115 -4.78 -11.05 -10.15
CA THR A 115 -5.44 -11.29 -11.45
C THR A 115 -4.75 -10.54 -12.59
N VAL A 116 -4.42 -9.25 -12.39
CA VAL A 116 -3.79 -8.44 -13.44
C VAL A 116 -2.32 -8.81 -13.63
N LEU A 117 -1.56 -8.98 -12.54
CA LEU A 117 -0.12 -9.25 -12.59
C LEU A 117 0.21 -10.72 -12.89
N GLY A 118 -0.73 -11.64 -12.63
CA GLY A 118 -0.50 -13.09 -12.69
C GLY A 118 0.49 -13.56 -11.61
N LYS A 119 0.46 -12.97 -10.41
CA LYS A 119 1.40 -13.25 -9.32
C LYS A 119 0.67 -13.69 -8.07
N GLY A 120 1.22 -14.66 -7.35
CA GLY A 120 0.62 -15.14 -6.10
C GLY A 120 0.64 -14.10 -4.99
N VAL A 121 -0.40 -14.13 -4.16
CA VAL A 121 -0.51 -13.34 -2.92
C VAL A 121 0.10 -14.14 -1.76
N ARG A 122 0.83 -13.44 -0.88
CA ARG A 122 1.42 -14.01 0.34
C ARG A 122 1.11 -13.11 1.52
N ALA A 123 0.65 -13.70 2.62
CA ALA A 123 0.64 -13.02 3.90
C ALA A 123 2.06 -12.98 4.46
N VAL A 124 2.49 -11.81 4.94
CA VAL A 124 3.80 -11.63 5.57
C VAL A 124 3.63 -11.08 6.97
N ALA A 125 4.48 -11.53 7.90
CA ALA A 125 4.42 -11.07 9.28
C ALA A 125 4.64 -9.56 9.38
N GLY A 126 3.83 -8.91 10.20
CA GLY A 126 3.97 -7.50 10.55
C GLY A 126 5.29 -7.22 11.25
N SER A 127 6.09 -6.30 10.71
CA SER A 127 7.17 -5.69 11.46
C SER A 127 6.58 -4.58 12.33
N VAL A 128 6.95 -4.54 13.61
CA VAL A 128 6.70 -3.36 14.45
C VAL A 128 7.56 -2.22 13.89
N GLU A 129 6.96 -1.27 13.17
CA GLU A 129 7.62 0.02 12.88
C GLU A 129 7.84 0.71 14.23
N ARG A 130 9.07 0.59 14.77
CA ARG A 130 9.52 1.30 15.98
C ARG A 130 9.66 2.80 15.72
#